data_AF-A0ABD7HZ03-F1
#
_entry.id   AF-A0ABD7HZ03-F1
#
_cell.length_a   1.000
_cell.length_b   1.000
_cell.length_c   1.000
_cell.angle_alpha   90.00
_cell.angle_beta   90.00
_cell.angle_gamma   90.00
#
_symmetry.space_group_name_H-M   'P 1'
#
loop_
_entity.id
_entity.type
_entity.pdbx_description
1 polymer ?
#
loop_
_entity_poly.entity_id
_entity_poly.type
_entity_poly.pdbx_seq_one_letter_code
_entity_poly.pdbx_strand_id
1 'polypeptide(L)'
;MLSIELKILICFVWAFIVFFITALIIGAEGKAKWFQQRTKYSWFNRRGFLGETLLFGYPKTREGYGITFIMASAIGIVGYILYLL
;
A
#
# COMPACT_ATOMS: atom_id res chain seq x y z
N MET A 1 -3.61 28.03 4.67
CA MET A 1 -3.97 26.84 5.46
C MET A 1 -4.85 25.95 4.58
N LEU A 2 -4.42 24.73 4.26
CA LEU A 2 -5.23 23.79 3.45
C LEU A 2 -6.45 23.36 4.26
N SER A 3 -7.60 23.14 3.59
CA SER A 3 -8.78 22.60 4.26
C SER A 3 -8.54 21.16 4.73
N ILE A 4 -9.26 20.72 5.75
CA ILE A 4 -9.10 19.37 6.31
C ILE A 4 -9.47 18.29 5.28
N GLU A 5 -10.49 18.53 4.47
CA GLU A 5 -10.95 17.64 3.41
C GLU A 5 -9.86 17.46 2.35
N LEU A 6 -9.20 18.56 1.96
CA LEU A 6 -8.12 18.52 0.98
C LEU A 6 -6.89 17.77 1.53
N LYS A 7 -6.54 17.97 2.82
CA LYS A 7 -5.46 17.21 3.47
C LYS A 7 -5.76 15.71 3.49
N ILE A 8 -7.00 15.32 3.82
CA ILE A 8 -7.44 13.91 3.80
C ILE A 8 -7.35 13.33 2.39
N LEU A 9 -7.81 14.08 1.39
CA LEU A 9 -7.75 13.66 -0.01
C LEU A 9 -6.30 13.44 -0.46
N ILE A 10 -5.39 14.37 -0.13
CA ILE A 10 -3.96 14.24 -0.46
C ILE A 10 -3.36 13.01 0.23
N CYS A 11 -3.63 12.78 1.52
CA CYS A 11 -3.16 11.58 2.23
C CYS A 11 -3.65 10.29 1.56
N PHE A 12 -4.92 10.25 1.15
CA PHE A 12 -5.51 9.07 0.50
C PHE A 12 -4.86 8.80 -0.86
N VAL A 13 -4.74 9.82 -1.71
CA VAL A 13 -4.09 9.71 -3.02
C VAL A 13 -2.62 9.32 -2.87
N TRP A 14 -1.92 9.92 -1.91
CA TRP A 14 -0.52 9.61 -1.63
C TRP A 14 -0.33 8.15 -1.21
N ALA A 15 -1.18 7.63 -0.31
CA ALA A 15 -1.15 6.23 0.05
C ALA A 15 -1.34 5.33 -1.18
N PHE A 16 -2.31 5.65 -2.05
CA PHE A 16 -2.51 4.90 -3.29
C PHE A 16 -1.27 4.87 -4.17
N ILE A 17 -0.59 6.01 -4.34
CA ILE A 17 0.65 6.12 -5.09
C ILE A 17 1.75 5.25 -4.47
N VAL A 18 1.96 5.34 -3.15
CA VAL A 18 2.98 4.55 -2.45
C VAL A 18 2.76 3.05 -2.64
N PHE A 19 1.53 2.57 -2.45
CA PHE A 19 1.20 1.15 -2.66
C PHE A 19 1.38 0.74 -4.13
N PHE A 20 0.95 1.56 -5.08
CA PHE A 20 1.03 1.27 -6.50
C PHE A 20 2.48 1.20 -6.99
N ILE A 21 3.28 2.23 -6.69
CA ILE A 21 4.69 2.29 -7.07
C ILE A 21 5.47 1.15 -6.42
N THR A 22 5.21 0.85 -5.14
CA THR A 22 5.86 -0.29 -4.49
C THR A 22 5.52 -1.61 -5.19
N ALA A 23 4.25 -1.82 -5.57
CA ALA A 23 3.82 -3.03 -6.26
C ALA A 23 4.48 -3.18 -7.63
N LEU A 24 4.67 -2.07 -8.36
CA LEU A 24 5.40 -2.05 -9.63
C LEU A 24 6.88 -2.37 -9.45
N ILE A 25 7.53 -1.80 -8.43
CA ILE A 25 8.96 -2.02 -8.15
C ILE A 25 9.25 -3.47 -7.79
N ILE A 26 8.45 -4.07 -6.91
CA ILE A 26 8.71 -5.43 -6.44
C ILE A 26 8.18 -6.52 -7.37
N GLY A 27 7.23 -6.17 -8.25
CA GLY A 27 6.57 -7.08 -9.16
C GLY A 27 5.75 -8.19 -8.47
N ALA A 28 5.12 -9.03 -9.28
CA ALA A 28 4.32 -10.15 -8.78
C ALA A 28 5.18 -11.18 -8.03
N GLU A 29 6.40 -11.45 -8.51
CA GLU A 29 7.33 -12.41 -7.92
C GLU A 29 7.82 -11.97 -6.54
N GLY A 30 8.31 -10.73 -6.41
CA GLY A 30 8.73 -10.18 -5.13
C GLY A 30 7.58 -10.14 -4.14
N LYS A 31 6.37 -9.81 -4.60
CA LYS A 31 5.17 -9.82 -3.75
C LYS A 31 4.83 -11.22 -3.26
N ALA A 32 4.81 -12.22 -4.14
CA ALA A 32 4.56 -13.61 -3.76
C ALA A 32 5.67 -14.20 -2.87
N LYS A 33 6.91 -13.74 -3.03
CA LYS A 33 8.06 -14.14 -2.22
C LYS A 33 7.99 -13.55 -0.81
N TRP A 34 7.67 -12.27 -0.69
CA TRP A 34 7.78 -11.55 0.58
C TRP A 34 6.48 -11.43 1.37
N PHE A 35 5.34 -11.61 0.71
CA PHE A 35 4.01 -11.49 1.30
C PHE A 35 3.18 -12.76 1.07
N GLN A 36 2.24 -13.00 1.98
CA GLN A 36 1.26 -14.07 1.91
C GLN A 36 -0.11 -13.49 1.56
N GLN A 37 -0.55 -13.77 0.34
CA GLN A 37 -1.94 -13.52 -0.08
C GLN A 37 -2.84 -14.70 0.32
N ARG A 38 -4.14 -14.43 0.50
CA ARG A 38 -5.12 -15.51 0.70
C ARG A 38 -5.23 -16.32 -0.59
N THR A 39 -5.23 -17.64 -0.47
CA THR A 39 -5.33 -18.56 -1.61
C THR A 39 -6.76 -19.05 -1.86
N LYS A 40 -7.66 -18.98 -0.87
CA LYS A 40 -9.07 -19.30 -1.03
C LYS A 40 -9.84 -18.10 -1.60
N TYR A 41 -10.18 -18.18 -2.88
CA TYR A 41 -11.09 -17.25 -3.55
C TYR A 41 -12.42 -17.95 -3.84
N SER A 42 -13.54 -17.35 -3.44
CA SER A 42 -14.87 -17.71 -3.91
C SER A 42 -15.27 -16.79 -5.07
N TRP A 43 -16.33 -17.12 -5.81
CA TRP A 43 -16.86 -16.27 -6.88
C TRP A 43 -17.17 -14.84 -6.39
N PHE A 44 -17.64 -14.68 -5.15
CA PHE A 44 -17.89 -13.39 -4.51
C PHE A 44 -16.63 -12.63 -4.05
N ASN A 45 -15.48 -13.31 -3.95
CA ASN A 45 -14.23 -12.72 -3.44
C ASN A 45 -13.19 -12.46 -4.55
N ARG A 46 -13.55 -12.62 -5.82
CA ARG A 46 -12.69 -12.24 -6.95
C ARG A 46 -12.52 -10.73 -6.97
N ARG A 47 -11.27 -10.28 -7.15
CA ARG A 47 -10.92 -8.86 -7.21
C ARG A 47 -10.54 -8.50 -8.64
N GLY A 48 -10.78 -7.25 -9.01
CA GLY A 48 -10.27 -6.71 -10.28
C GLY A 48 -8.75 -6.54 -10.25
N PHE A 49 -8.16 -6.29 -11.41
CA PHE A 49 -6.71 -6.14 -11.60
C PHE A 49 -6.05 -5.19 -10.58
N LEU A 50 -6.61 -4.00 -10.38
CA LEU A 50 -6.09 -3.03 -9.40
C LEU A 50 -6.13 -3.57 -7.96
N GLY A 51 -7.21 -4.27 -7.61
CA GLY A 51 -7.38 -4.88 -6.30
C GLY A 51 -6.42 -6.04 -6.05
N GLU A 52 -5.99 -6.77 -7.08
CA GLU A 52 -4.96 -7.80 -6.95
C GLU A 52 -3.56 -7.20 -6.87
N THR A 53 -3.26 -6.19 -7.70
CA THR A 53 -1.95 -5.52 -7.75
C THR A 53 -1.62 -4.83 -6.43
N LEU A 54 -2.55 -4.02 -5.91
CA LEU A 54 -2.35 -3.23 -4.69
C LEU A 54 -2.40 -4.05 -3.41
N LEU A 55 -2.92 -5.28 -3.47
CA LEU A 55 -3.04 -6.11 -2.28
C LEU A 55 -1.78 -6.95 -2.07
N PHE A 56 -0.93 -6.53 -1.16
CA PHE A 56 0.28 -7.27 -0.79
C PHE A 56 -0.06 -8.52 0.04
N GLY A 57 -1.00 -8.41 0.97
CA GLY A 57 -1.28 -9.45 1.97
C GLY A 57 -0.46 -9.23 3.24
N TYR A 58 -0.18 -10.29 3.99
CA TYR A 58 0.59 -10.20 5.22
C TYR A 58 2.09 -10.41 4.93
N PRO A 59 3.00 -9.58 5.47
CA PRO A 59 4.43 -9.82 5.31
C PRO A 59 4.80 -11.16 5.99
N LYS A 60 5.55 -12.01 5.29
CA LYS A 60 5.99 -13.33 5.80
C LYS A 60 7.52 -13.46 5.90
N THR A 61 8.25 -12.44 5.42
CA THR A 61 9.72 -12.39 5.39
C THR A 61 10.22 -11.09 5.99
N ARG A 62 11.50 -11.01 6.37
CA ARG A 62 12.11 -9.79 6.92
C ARG A 62 12.04 -8.63 5.91
N GLU A 63 12.24 -8.94 4.64
CA GLU A 63 12.13 -8.01 3.52
C GLU A 63 10.69 -7.51 3.36
N GLY A 64 9.71 -8.40 3.48
CA GLY A 64 8.28 -8.03 3.49
C GLY A 64 7.96 -7.04 4.63
N TYR A 65 8.44 -7.30 5.85
CA TYR A 65 8.29 -6.37 6.97
C TYR A 65 9.01 -5.04 6.71
N GLY A 66 10.22 -5.08 6.13
CA GLY A 66 10.96 -3.88 5.74
C GLY A 66 10.21 -3.03 4.72
N ILE A 67 9.64 -3.64 3.68
CA ILE A 67 8.83 -2.96 2.67
C ILE A 67 7.57 -2.36 3.30
N THR A 68 6.87 -3.11 4.16
CA THR A 68 5.70 -2.59 4.90
C THR A 68 6.08 -1.38 5.75
N PHE A 69 7.21 -1.44 6.46
CA PHE A 69 7.69 -0.33 7.28
C PHE A 69 7.99 0.90 6.42
N ILE A 70 8.73 0.75 5.32
CA ILE A 70 9.05 1.84 4.39
C ILE A 70 7.78 2.48 3.82
N MET A 71 6.81 1.67 3.36
CA MET A 71 5.52 2.19 2.86
C MET A 71 4.78 2.97 3.95
N ALA A 72 4.68 2.42 5.17
CA ALA A 72 4.01 3.07 6.29
C ALA A 72 4.70 4.39 6.68
N SER A 73 6.04 4.42 6.72
CA SER A 73 6.81 5.63 6.98
C SER A 73 6.61 6.68 5.89
N ALA A 74 6.65 6.30 4.61
CA ALA A 74 6.44 7.22 3.49
C ALA A 74 5.05 7.87 3.51
N ILE A 75 4.01 7.13 3.91
CA ILE A 75 2.66 7.65 4.08
C ILE A 75 2.59 8.55 5.32
N GLY A 76 3.16 8.10 6.44
CA GLY A 76 3.16 8.82 7.71
C GLY A 76 3.87 10.17 7.64
N ILE A 77 5.00 10.26 6.93
CA ILE A 77 5.76 11.51 6.76
C ILE A 77 4.90 12.56 6.06
N VAL A 78 4.21 12.21 4.97
CA VAL A 78 3.34 13.16 4.27
C VAL A 78 2.14 13.56 5.11
N GLY A 79 1.54 12.61 5.84
CA GLY A 79 0.47 12.93 6.79
C GLY A 79 0.92 13.90 7.88
N TYR A 80 2.14 13.72 8.40
CA TYR A 80 2.72 14.61 9.41
C TYR A 80 3.01 16.01 8.85
N ILE A 81 3.58 16.10 7.64
CA ILE A 81 3.81 17.39 6.97
C ILE A 81 2.48 18.14 6.78
N LEU A 82 1.44 17.45 6.30
CA LEU A 82 0.12 18.06 6.09
C LEU A 82 -0.58 18.45 7.40
N TYR A 83 -0.28 17.75 8.50
CA TYR A 83 -0.76 18.13 9.83
C TYR A 83 -0.15 19.47 10.29
N LEU A 84 1.13 19.72 9.98
CA LEU A 84 1.84 20.95 10.35
C LEU A 84 1.49 22.17 9.46
N LEU A 85 1.06 21.95 8.22
CA LEU A 85 0.67 23.00 7.24
C LEU A 85 -0.77 23.50 7.42
#